data_AF-A0A2T3WC31-F1
#
_entry.id   AF-A0A2T3WC31-F1
#
_cell.length_a   1.000
_cell.length_b   1.000
_cell.length_c   1.000
_cell.angle_alpha   90.00
_cell.angle_beta   90.00
_cell.angle_gamma   90.00
#
_symmetry.space_group_name_H-M   'P 1'
#
loop_
_entity.id
_entity.type
_entity.pdbx_description
1 polymer ?
#
loop_
_entity_poly.entity_id
_entity_poly.type
_entity_poly.pdbx_seq_one_letter_code
_entity_poly.pdbx_strand_id
1 'polypeptide(L)'
;MTTSAASIQAGWRVTALILGLLLASSVLGLLAGLVLGTLNVLALARFGLELWLCWQVYQGKAWARLVLCLLLLGAGVQMLLGGAVLFGLLPILFALALFFTPQVNAYMDYAAQQ
;
A
#
# COMPACT_ATOMS: atom_id res chain seq x y z
N MET A 1 -30.48 5.88 10.14
CA MET A 1 -29.17 6.48 9.77
C MET A 1 -28.26 6.37 10.99
N THR A 2 -27.02 5.90 11.00
CA THR A 2 -26.02 5.72 9.92
C THR A 2 -24.69 5.18 10.50
N THR A 3 -24.67 4.50 11.66
CA THR A 3 -23.40 4.07 12.28
C THR A 3 -22.66 3.01 11.48
N SER A 4 -23.35 2.15 10.72
CA SER A 4 -22.68 1.20 9.82
C SER A 4 -22.22 1.85 8.50
N ALA A 5 -23.05 2.67 7.85
CA ALA A 5 -22.67 3.32 6.59
C ALA A 5 -21.47 4.28 6.74
N ALA A 6 -21.39 5.01 7.87
CA ALA A 6 -20.26 5.91 8.15
C ALA A 6 -18.95 5.15 8.41
N SER A 7 -19.00 3.99 9.09
CA SER A 7 -17.81 3.18 9.34
C SER A 7 -17.31 2.47 8.08
N ILE A 8 -18.23 2.10 7.17
CA ILE A 8 -17.94 1.55 5.83
C ILE A 8 -17.22 2.60 4.96
N GLN A 9 -17.76 3.83 4.88
CA GLN A 9 -17.11 4.92 4.13
C GLN A 9 -15.75 5.30 4.74
N ALA A 10 -15.61 5.24 6.06
CA ALA A 10 -14.35 5.49 6.73
C ALA A 10 -13.28 4.43 6.38
N GLY A 11 -13.64 3.14 6.36
CA GLY A 11 -12.70 2.05 6.02
C GLY A 11 -12.14 2.14 4.60
N TRP A 12 -12.99 2.47 3.62
CA TRP A 12 -12.56 2.71 2.24
C TRP A 12 -11.63 3.92 2.12
N ARG A 13 -11.95 5.03 2.81
CA ARG A 13 -11.09 6.23 2.85
C ARG A 13 -9.74 5.96 3.48
N VAL A 14 -9.69 5.21 4.59
CA VAL A 14 -8.43 4.84 5.26
C VAL A 14 -7.58 3.97 4.34
N THR A 15 -8.18 2.99 3.66
CA THR A 15 -7.45 2.14 2.71
C THR A 15 -6.90 2.97 1.54
N ALA A 16 -7.72 3.86 0.98
CA ALA A 16 -7.29 4.78 -0.09
C ALA A 16 -6.16 5.72 0.37
N LEU A 17 -6.22 6.22 1.61
CA LEU A 17 -5.16 7.05 2.20
C LEU A 17 -3.86 6.26 2.36
N ILE A 18 -3.91 5.02 2.87
CA ILE A 18 -2.71 4.18 3.02
C ILE A 18 -2.08 3.90 1.65
N LEU A 19 -2.89 3.50 0.65
CA LEU A 19 -2.40 3.26 -0.71
C LEU A 19 -1.86 4.55 -1.36
N GLY A 20 -2.51 5.68 -1.14
CA GLY A 20 -2.06 6.98 -1.63
C GLY A 20 -0.72 7.40 -1.02
N LEU A 21 -0.55 7.22 0.29
CA LEU A 21 0.71 7.50 0.99
C LEU A 21 1.82 6.56 0.50
N LEU A 22 1.50 5.28 0.28
CA LEU A 22 2.42 4.31 -0.29
C LEU A 22 2.93 4.78 -1.65
N LEU A 23 2.02 5.06 -2.59
CA LEU A 23 2.36 5.51 -3.93
C LEU A 23 3.11 6.85 -3.91
N ALA A 24 2.71 7.79 -3.05
CA ALA A 24 3.42 9.05 -2.89
C ALA A 24 4.87 8.83 -2.43
N SER A 25 5.10 7.94 -1.45
CA SER A 25 6.45 7.60 -0.99
C SER A 25 7.30 6.96 -2.09
N SER A 26 6.70 6.08 -2.89
CA SER A 26 7.36 5.43 -4.02
C SER A 26 7.67 6.40 -5.17
N VAL A 27 6.77 7.35 -5.45
CA VAL A 27 7.01 8.45 -6.39
C VAL A 27 8.17 9.34 -5.93
N LEU A 28 8.20 9.72 -4.64
CA LEU A 28 9.32 10.50 -4.08
C LEU A 28 10.65 9.74 -4.21
N GLY A 29 10.64 8.41 -3.99
CA GLY A 29 11.80 7.56 -4.21
C GLY A 29 12.27 7.55 -5.67
N LEU A 30 11.35 7.47 -6.63
CA LEU A 30 11.67 7.56 -8.07
C LEU A 30 12.21 8.95 -8.44
N LEU A 31 11.61 10.03 -7.93
CA LEU A 31 12.08 11.39 -8.17
C LEU A 31 13.48 11.61 -7.59
N ALA A 32 13.74 11.12 -6.38
CA ALA A 32 15.08 11.14 -5.80
C ALA A 32 16.07 10.34 -6.65
N GLY A 33 15.70 9.16 -7.14
CA GLY A 33 16.52 8.36 -8.04
C GLY A 33 16.78 9.05 -9.39
N LEU A 34 15.82 9.82 -9.90
CA LEU A 34 15.97 10.62 -11.12
C LEU A 34 16.96 11.77 -10.92
N VAL A 35 16.87 12.49 -9.79
CA VAL A 35 17.82 13.57 -9.44
C VAL A 35 19.23 13.03 -9.18
N LEU A 36 19.35 11.86 -8.55
CA LEU A 36 20.64 11.23 -8.23
C LEU A 36 21.24 10.42 -9.40
N GLY A 37 20.54 10.32 -10.54
CA GLY A 37 20.99 9.54 -11.69
C GLY A 37 21.01 8.02 -11.44
N THR A 38 20.33 7.54 -10.41
CA THR A 38 20.24 6.12 -10.02
C THR A 38 18.96 5.44 -10.51
N LEU A 39 18.12 6.17 -11.26
CA LEU A 39 16.90 5.62 -11.85
C LEU A 39 17.23 4.51 -12.85
N ASN A 40 16.67 3.33 -12.64
CA ASN A 40 16.81 2.20 -13.54
C ASN A 40 15.44 1.64 -13.96
N VAL A 41 15.42 0.86 -15.04
CA VAL A 41 14.20 0.23 -15.58
C VAL A 41 13.55 -0.68 -14.53
N LEU A 42 14.35 -1.31 -13.68
CA LEU A 42 13.86 -2.18 -12.62
C LEU A 42 13.03 -1.42 -11.56
N ALA A 43 13.44 -0.21 -11.19
CA ALA A 43 12.71 0.65 -10.26
C ALA A 43 11.37 1.10 -10.86
N LEU A 44 11.34 1.44 -12.15
CA LEU A 44 10.11 1.75 -12.88
C LEU A 44 9.17 0.55 -12.99
N ALA A 45 9.70 -0.63 -13.29
CA ALA A 45 8.92 -1.87 -13.36
C ALA A 45 8.32 -2.24 -12.00
N ARG A 46 9.11 -2.10 -10.93
CA ARG A 46 8.65 -2.32 -9.55
C ARG A 46 7.53 -1.34 -9.17
N PHE A 47 7.67 -0.06 -9.52
CA PHE A 47 6.63 0.93 -9.30
C PHE A 47 5.35 0.61 -10.08
N GLY A 48 5.46 0.18 -11.35
CA GLY A 48 4.31 -0.25 -12.15
C GLY A 48 3.58 -1.44 -11.52
N LEU A 49 4.33 -2.42 -11.00
CA LEU A 49 3.78 -3.57 -10.29
C LEU A 49 3.11 -3.16 -8.97
N GLU A 50 3.71 -2.23 -8.22
CA GLU A 50 3.13 -1.66 -7.00
C GLU A 50 1.82 -0.93 -7.30
N LEU A 51 1.79 -0.10 -8.36
CA LEU A 51 0.59 0.61 -8.80
C LEU A 51 -0.53 -0.34 -9.19
N TRP A 52 -0.20 -1.41 -9.93
CA TRP A 52 -1.15 -2.46 -10.26
C TRP A 52 -1.66 -3.20 -9.02
N LEU A 53 -0.80 -3.55 -8.07
CA LEU A 53 -1.21 -4.18 -6.81
C LEU A 53 -2.09 -3.27 -5.96
N CYS A 54 -1.73 -1.99 -5.84
CA CYS A 54 -2.55 -0.99 -5.14
C CYS A 54 -3.94 -0.90 -5.75
N TRP A 55 -4.05 -0.93 -7.08
CA TRP A 55 -5.34 -0.97 -7.77
C TRP A 55 -6.15 -2.23 -7.44
N GLN A 56 -5.51 -3.41 -7.43
CA GLN A 56 -6.18 -4.66 -7.06
C GLN A 56 -6.62 -4.68 -5.58
N VAL A 57 -5.82 -4.10 -4.68
CA VAL A 57 -6.19 -3.93 -3.26
C VAL A 57 -7.39 -3.00 -3.12
N TYR A 58 -7.42 -1.92 -3.90
CA TYR A 58 -8.54 -1.00 -3.95
C TYR A 58 -9.83 -1.66 -4.48
N GLN A 59 -9.72 -2.61 -5.42
CA GLN A 59 -10.82 -3.47 -5.86
C GLN A 59 -11.21 -4.56 -4.83
N GLY A 60 -10.61 -4.58 -3.65
CA GLY A 60 -10.93 -5.51 -2.58
C GLY A 60 -10.37 -6.93 -2.77
N LYS A 61 -9.41 -7.15 -3.68
CA LYS A 61 -8.78 -8.46 -3.87
C LYS A 61 -7.83 -8.80 -2.71
N ALA A 62 -8.22 -9.78 -1.89
CA ALA A 62 -7.45 -10.21 -0.72
C ALA A 62 -6.03 -10.71 -1.06
N TRP A 63 -5.86 -11.41 -2.20
CA TRP A 63 -4.54 -11.91 -2.62
C TRP A 63 -3.57 -10.76 -2.92
N ALA A 64 -4.04 -9.68 -3.54
CA ALA A 64 -3.20 -8.53 -3.88
C ALA A 64 -2.67 -7.82 -2.63
N ARG A 65 -3.50 -7.78 -1.58
CA ARG A 65 -3.10 -7.26 -0.27
C ARG A 65 -1.97 -8.07 0.33
N LEU A 66 -2.10 -9.41 0.35
CA LEU A 66 -1.06 -10.29 0.88
C LEU A 66 0.25 -10.12 0.10
N VAL A 67 0.18 -10.09 -1.23
CA VAL A 67 1.37 -9.88 -2.08
C VAL A 67 2.01 -8.52 -1.81
N LEU A 68 1.21 -7.45 -1.69
CA LEU A 68 1.71 -6.11 -1.39
C LEU A 68 2.35 -6.04 0.00
N CYS A 69 1.72 -6.63 1.03
CA CYS A 69 2.30 -6.73 2.38
C CYS A 69 3.64 -7.47 2.36
N LEU A 70 3.74 -8.60 1.65
CA LEU A 70 5.00 -9.36 1.55
C LEU A 70 6.10 -8.56 0.84
N LEU A 71 5.76 -7.85 -0.24
CA LEU A 71 6.70 -6.97 -0.94
C LEU A 71 7.22 -5.86 -0.05
N LEU A 72 6.34 -5.23 0.73
CA LEU A 72 6.69 -4.16 1.65
C LEU A 72 7.53 -4.65 2.84
N LEU A 73 7.18 -5.81 3.41
CA LEU A 73 7.99 -6.44 4.46
C LEU A 73 9.38 -6.81 3.93
N GLY A 74 9.46 -7.43 2.76
CA GLY A 74 10.74 -7.77 2.13
C GLY A 74 11.60 -6.53 1.85
N ALA A 75 10.98 -5.46 1.33
CA ALA A 75 11.64 -4.18 1.10
C ALA A 75 12.17 -3.56 2.39
N GLY A 76 11.34 -3.55 3.43
CA GLY A 76 11.70 -3.02 4.74
C GLY A 76 12.86 -3.79 5.37
N VAL A 77 12.80 -5.12 5.37
CA VAL A 77 13.88 -5.97 5.87
C VAL A 77 15.18 -5.74 5.10
N GLN A 78 15.14 -5.65 3.76
CA GLN A 78 16.34 -5.34 2.98
C GLN A 78 16.94 -3.99 3.36
N MET A 79 16.12 -2.95 3.55
CA MET A 79 16.61 -1.63 3.95
C MET A 79 17.14 -1.61 5.40
N LEU A 80 16.52 -2.35 6.31
CA LEU A 80 17.02 -2.53 7.68
C LEU A 80 18.40 -3.20 7.68
N LEU A 81 18.56 -4.28 6.91
CA LEU A 81 19.84 -4.98 6.76
C LEU A 81 20.90 -4.11 6.06
N GLY A 82 20.47 -3.20 5.18
CA GLY A 82 21.32 -2.19 4.54
C GLY A 82 21.70 -0.99 5.42
N GLY A 83 21.29 -0.97 6.70
CA GLY A 83 21.62 0.10 7.66
C GLY A 83 20.70 1.33 7.61
N ALA A 84 19.69 1.34 6.73
CA ALA A 84 18.75 2.46 6.58
C ALA A 84 17.51 2.25 7.47
N VAL A 85 17.69 2.32 8.79
CA VAL A 85 16.67 1.92 9.79
C VAL A 85 15.33 2.66 9.62
N LEU A 86 15.36 3.99 9.49
CA LEU A 86 14.14 4.79 9.34
C LEU A 86 13.39 4.47 8.03
N PHE A 87 14.13 4.26 6.94
CA PHE A 87 13.55 3.94 5.64
C PHE A 87 13.08 2.47 5.55
N GLY A 88 13.65 1.57 6.35
CA GLY A 88 13.21 0.18 6.45
C GLY A 88 11.97 0.00 7.33
N LEU A 89 11.80 0.81 8.38
CA LEU A 89 10.61 0.76 9.24
C LEU A 89 9.34 1.23 8.52
N LEU A 90 9.44 2.26 7.68
CA LEU A 90 8.30 2.85 6.98
C LEU A 90 7.47 1.82 6.16
N PRO A 91 8.06 1.00 5.25
CA PRO A 91 7.31 0.00 4.50
C PRO A 91 6.76 -1.11 5.40
N ILE A 92 7.43 -1.46 6.51
CA ILE A 92 6.91 -2.42 7.50
C ILE A 92 5.65 -1.87 8.17
N LEU A 93 5.66 -0.59 8.57
CA LEU A 93 4.48 0.07 9.14
C LEU A 93 3.33 0.14 8.14
N PHE A 94 3.61 0.42 6.86
CA PHE A 94 2.58 0.36 5.82
C PHE A 94 2.04 -1.06 5.63
N ALA A 95 2.88 -2.09 5.63
CA ALA A 95 2.44 -3.47 5.53
C ALA A 95 1.52 -3.86 6.69
N LEU A 96 1.87 -3.46 7.92
CA LEU A 96 1.05 -3.71 9.12
C LEU A 96 -0.27 -2.93 9.06
N ALA A 97 -0.23 -1.64 8.75
CA ALA A 97 -1.42 -0.81 8.61
C ALA A 97 -2.37 -1.35 7.53
N LEU A 98 -1.81 -1.80 6.41
CA LEU A 98 -2.57 -2.45 5.34
C LEU A 98 -3.11 -3.80 5.79
N PHE A 99 -2.39 -4.60 6.58
CA PHE A 99 -2.85 -5.91 7.04
C PHE A 99 -4.04 -5.81 8.01
N PHE A 100 -3.99 -4.85 8.95
CA PHE A 100 -5.03 -4.66 9.97
C PHE A 100 -6.24 -3.87 9.50
N THR A 101 -6.16 -3.14 8.38
CA THR A 101 -7.35 -2.48 7.81
C THR A 101 -8.36 -3.55 7.34
N PRO A 102 -9.68 -3.38 7.47
CA PRO A 102 -10.61 -4.38 6.95
C PRO A 102 -10.67 -4.36 5.41
N GLN A 103 -11.12 -5.45 4.79
CA GLN A 103 -11.12 -5.59 3.32
C GLN A 103 -12.22 -4.72 2.67
N VAL A 104 -11.90 -4.07 1.55
CA VAL A 104 -12.85 -3.24 0.79
C VAL A 104 -14.09 -4.03 0.33
N ASN A 105 -13.93 -5.30 -0.04
CA ASN A 105 -15.06 -6.15 -0.45
C ASN A 105 -16.03 -6.47 0.68
N ALA A 106 -15.53 -6.69 1.91
CA ALA A 106 -16.40 -6.92 3.06
C ALA A 106 -17.33 -5.71 3.32
N TYR A 107 -16.91 -4.51 2.91
CA TYR A 107 -17.72 -3.31 2.97
C TYR A 107 -18.73 -3.17 1.82
N MET A 108 -18.35 -3.57 0.60
CA MET A 108 -19.25 -3.58 -0.56
C MET A 108 -20.36 -4.64 -0.41
N ASP A 109 -20.02 -5.84 0.06
CA ASP A 109 -20.99 -6.92 0.31
C ASP A 109 -21.99 -6.53 1.41
N TYR A 110 -21.53 -5.84 2.47
CA TYR A 110 -22.41 -5.32 3.51
C TYR A 110 -23.33 -4.20 3.00
N ALA A 111 -22.84 -3.34 2.11
CA ALA A 111 -23.66 -2.29 1.48
C ALA A 111 -24.67 -2.85 0.47
N ALA A 112 -24.36 -3.97 -0.18
CA ALA A 112 -25.27 -4.66 -1.11
C ALA A 112 -26.37 -5.48 -0.39
N GLN A 113 -26.18 -5.79 0.89
CA GLN A 113 -27.15 -6.49 1.74
C GLN A 113 -28.13 -5.55 2.47
N GLN A 114 -27.94 -4.23 2.38
CA GLN A 114 -28.86 -3.20 2.88
C GLN A 114 -29.80 -2.70 1.77
#